data_AF-A0A511HLQ7-F1
#
_entry.id   AF-A0A511HLQ7-F1
#
_cell.length_a   1.000
_cell.length_b   1.000
_cell.length_c   1.000
_cell.angle_alpha   90.00
_cell.angle_beta   90.00
_cell.angle_gamma   90.00
#
_symmetry.space_group_name_H-M   'P 1'
#
loop_
_entity.id
_entity.type
_entity.pdbx_description
1 polymer ?
#
loop_
_entity_poly.entity_id
_entity_poly.type
_entity_poly.pdbx_seq_one_letter_code
_entity_poly.pdbx_strand_id
1 'polypeptide(L)'
;MRSSRRVGTALWAAVFSLALPLSQAHAADDCVEFQGLQHCGLGAVKVSGSEKGVRIDSQEKEPSGKAGVAIHTPPAAAWTAETQSDGAQRNFFTAYAEDVPVSTSTVSSSRESTSYSATFTGSGDATTYSVLAYYNGRLQAAVGGIRSGDTGAVGIMVPNPGWTPNCRPRTQTYAQCESACYANGYSNCNYCNTLCPLTVGFASAQLSSACLWQYTVAEPGVRLPNGQIVRADQLVLQEEISGPSNYPYLNFNRIDLQTTARSTVITGESLVPAGK
;
A
#
# COMPACT_ATOMS: atom_id res chain seq x y z
N MET A 1 -16.44 43.92 81.71
CA MET A 1 -17.16 42.70 82.15
C MET A 1 -17.04 41.64 81.06
N ARG A 2 -16.52 40.47 81.46
CA ARG A 2 -16.71 39.09 80.93
C ARG A 2 -16.98 38.92 79.41
N SER A 3 -16.02 38.35 78.67
CA SER A 3 -15.90 36.90 78.37
C SER A 3 -16.95 36.46 77.33
N SER A 4 -16.63 35.84 76.19
CA SER A 4 -15.95 34.55 76.09
C SER A 4 -15.73 34.15 74.62
N ARG A 5 -14.60 33.47 74.34
CA ARG A 5 -14.46 32.17 73.60
C ARG A 5 -15.07 32.06 72.18
N ARG A 6 -14.42 31.47 71.17
CA ARG A 6 -13.49 30.33 71.15
C ARG A 6 -12.82 30.27 69.77
N VAL A 7 -11.50 30.10 69.75
CA VAL A 7 -10.74 29.66 68.58
C VAL A 7 -10.99 28.17 68.40
N GLY A 8 -11.39 27.76 67.20
CA GLY A 8 -11.57 26.38 66.77
C GLY A 8 -10.82 26.15 65.47
N THR A 9 -9.81 25.29 65.56
CA THR A 9 -8.85 24.87 64.54
C THR A 9 -9.41 23.88 63.52
N ALA A 10 -8.83 23.91 62.31
CA ALA A 10 -8.64 22.80 61.35
C ALA A 10 -9.93 22.17 60.73
N LEU A 11 -9.98 21.68 59.49
CA LEU A 11 -8.97 21.18 58.56
C LEU A 11 -9.33 21.64 57.14
N TRP A 12 -8.30 21.96 56.37
CA TRP A 12 -8.34 21.98 54.92
C TRP A 12 -8.48 20.54 54.41
N ALA A 13 -9.58 20.24 53.72
CA ALA A 13 -9.65 19.09 52.83
C ALA A 13 -9.44 19.59 51.40
N ALA A 14 -8.17 19.75 51.00
CA ALA A 14 -7.81 19.87 49.60
C ALA A 14 -8.04 18.49 48.96
N VAL A 15 -9.19 18.31 48.32
CA VAL A 15 -9.40 17.19 47.40
C VAL A 15 -8.55 17.48 46.16
N PHE A 16 -7.32 16.95 46.16
CA PHE A 16 -6.55 16.78 44.94
C PHE A 16 -7.27 15.71 44.10
N SER A 17 -8.18 16.17 43.23
CA SER A 17 -8.58 15.38 42.08
C SER A 17 -7.33 15.19 41.21
N LEU A 18 -6.65 14.06 41.39
CA LEU A 18 -5.71 13.51 40.43
C LEU A 18 -6.48 13.25 39.14
N ALA A 19 -6.59 14.28 38.31
CA ALA A 19 -6.87 14.13 36.90
C ALA A 19 -5.64 13.43 36.31
N LEU A 20 -5.65 12.09 36.36
CA LEU A 20 -4.78 11.28 35.54
C LEU A 20 -5.01 11.73 34.09
N PRO A 21 -3.99 12.21 33.36
CA PRO A 21 -4.11 12.24 31.92
C PRO A 21 -4.28 10.77 31.52
N LEU A 22 -5.46 10.42 31.00
CA LEU A 22 -5.61 9.25 30.15
C LEU A 22 -4.80 9.55 28.89
N SER A 23 -3.47 9.48 29.00
CA SER A 23 -2.60 9.27 27.86
C SER A 23 -3.10 7.99 27.23
N GLN A 24 -3.64 8.11 26.02
CA GLN A 24 -3.96 6.97 25.16
C GLN A 24 -2.64 6.26 24.82
N ALA A 25 -2.15 5.43 25.73
CA ALA A 25 -1.11 4.47 25.48
C ALA A 25 -1.79 3.22 24.89
N HIS A 26 -2.16 3.29 23.62
CA HIS A 26 -2.46 2.10 22.83
C HIS A 26 -1.39 1.98 21.75
N ALA A 27 -0.66 0.85 21.76
CA ALA A 27 0.18 0.33 20.68
C ALA A 27 1.60 0.91 20.47
N ALA A 28 2.45 0.92 21.49
CA ALA A 28 3.91 0.96 21.30
C ALA A 28 4.58 -0.44 21.35
N ASP A 29 3.88 -1.47 21.85
CA ASP A 29 4.49 -2.77 22.18
C ASP A 29 4.59 -3.76 20.99
N ASP A 30 3.97 -3.47 19.83
CA ASP A 30 3.94 -4.38 18.66
C ASP A 30 4.58 -3.77 17.40
N CYS A 31 5.46 -2.77 17.56
CA CYS A 31 6.19 -2.17 16.45
C CYS A 31 7.56 -2.81 16.26
N VAL A 32 7.99 -2.95 15.00
CA VAL A 32 9.35 -3.38 14.64
C VAL A 32 9.97 -2.38 13.68
N GLU A 33 11.28 -2.23 13.70
CA GLU A 33 12.00 -1.37 12.76
C GLU A 33 12.57 -2.19 11.60
N PHE A 34 12.44 -1.69 10.38
CA PHE A 34 13.08 -2.25 9.19
C PHE A 34 13.48 -1.14 8.23
N GLN A 35 14.76 -1.15 7.81
CA GLN A 35 15.35 -0.16 6.91
C GLN A 35 15.08 1.31 7.32
N GLY A 36 15.07 1.58 8.63
CA GLY A 36 14.88 2.90 9.21
C GLY A 36 13.42 3.39 9.26
N LEU A 37 12.46 2.51 8.96
CA LEU A 37 11.03 2.77 9.08
C LEU A 37 10.44 1.93 10.22
N GLN A 38 9.39 2.46 10.86
CA GLN A 38 8.69 1.78 11.96
C GLN A 38 7.42 1.12 11.44
N HIS A 39 7.23 -0.15 11.80
CA HIS A 39 6.14 -1.00 11.33
C HIS A 39 5.31 -1.48 12.51
N CYS A 40 4.10 -0.95 12.66
CA CYS A 40 3.22 -1.25 13.77
C CYS A 40 2.01 -2.07 13.30
N GLY A 41 1.63 -3.10 14.06
CA GLY A 41 0.47 -3.93 13.71
C GLY A 41 -0.85 -3.13 13.66
N LEU A 42 -1.68 -3.42 12.66
CA LEU A 42 -3.05 -2.90 12.53
C LEU A 42 -4.05 -4.04 12.63
N GLY A 43 -4.97 -3.95 13.60
CA GLY A 43 -5.99 -4.98 13.81
C GLY A 43 -5.40 -6.31 14.31
N ALA A 44 -6.03 -7.43 13.95
CA ALA A 44 -5.65 -8.76 14.43
C ALA A 44 -4.48 -9.35 13.61
N VAL A 45 -3.29 -8.77 13.76
CA VAL A 45 -2.04 -9.29 13.18
C VAL A 45 -0.97 -9.52 14.23
N LYS A 46 0.01 -10.34 13.87
CA LYS A 46 1.33 -10.37 14.50
C LYS A 46 2.34 -9.80 13.53
N VAL A 47 3.10 -8.79 13.95
CA VAL A 47 4.20 -8.21 13.18
C VAL A 47 5.52 -8.70 13.77
N SER A 48 6.46 -9.10 12.93
CA SER A 48 7.79 -9.54 13.35
C SER A 48 8.86 -9.09 12.36
N GLY A 49 9.95 -8.52 12.87
CA GLY A 49 11.08 -8.04 12.09
C GLY A 49 12.20 -9.08 12.02
N SER A 50 12.94 -9.06 10.92
CA SER A 50 14.18 -9.81 10.73
C SER A 50 15.08 -9.08 9.72
N GLU A 51 16.32 -9.52 9.57
CA GLU A 51 17.21 -9.03 8.50
C GLU A 51 16.63 -9.24 7.09
N LYS A 52 15.70 -10.20 6.94
CA LYS A 52 15.06 -10.53 5.65
C LYS A 52 13.81 -9.70 5.36
N GLY A 53 13.35 -8.89 6.30
CA GLY A 53 12.11 -8.13 6.16
C GLY A 53 11.19 -8.14 7.37
N VAL A 54 10.05 -7.49 7.20
CA VAL A 54 8.94 -7.44 8.15
C VAL A 54 7.87 -8.43 7.73
N ARG A 55 7.60 -9.41 8.59
CA ARG A 55 6.55 -10.41 8.40
C ARG A 55 5.28 -9.99 9.14
N ILE A 56 4.16 -10.10 8.43
CA ILE A 56 2.81 -9.72 8.86
C ILE A 56 1.96 -10.97 8.76
N ASP A 57 1.62 -11.55 9.91
CA ASP A 57 0.81 -12.77 10.01
C ASP A 57 -0.58 -12.45 10.55
N SER A 58 -1.61 -12.66 9.73
CA SER A 58 -3.00 -12.50 10.16
C SER A 58 -3.34 -13.53 11.25
N GLN A 59 -3.94 -13.06 12.33
CA GLN A 59 -4.48 -13.91 13.41
C GLN A 59 -5.95 -14.28 13.16
N GLU A 60 -6.54 -13.77 12.08
CA GLU A 60 -7.91 -14.11 11.68
C GLU A 60 -7.95 -15.50 11.02
N LYS A 61 -8.99 -16.27 11.33
CA LYS A 61 -9.21 -17.56 10.66
C LYS A 61 -9.40 -17.38 9.16
N GLU A 62 -10.08 -16.31 8.76
CA GLU A 62 -10.31 -15.88 7.37
C GLU A 62 -10.04 -14.37 7.29
N PRO A 63 -8.87 -13.96 6.74
CA PRO A 63 -8.47 -12.55 6.74
C PRO A 63 -9.43 -11.65 5.96
N SER A 64 -10.00 -10.67 6.65
CA SER A 64 -11.01 -9.74 6.14
C SER A 64 -10.46 -8.60 5.28
N GLY A 65 -9.15 -8.38 5.29
CA GLY A 65 -8.52 -7.21 4.67
C GLY A 65 -8.52 -5.95 5.53
N LYS A 66 -8.96 -6.04 6.80
CA LYS A 66 -8.89 -4.93 7.77
C LYS A 66 -7.62 -4.94 8.61
N ALA A 67 -6.99 -6.11 8.72
CA ALA A 67 -5.76 -6.30 9.47
C ALA A 67 -4.55 -6.09 8.56
N GLY A 68 -3.44 -5.59 9.11
CA GLY A 68 -2.30 -5.16 8.32
C GLY A 68 -1.16 -4.57 9.14
N VAL A 69 -0.38 -3.69 8.54
CA VAL A 69 0.71 -2.96 9.18
C VAL A 69 0.64 -1.48 8.80
N ALA A 70 0.88 -0.61 9.78
CA ALA A 70 1.14 0.81 9.57
C ALA A 70 2.66 1.00 9.45
N ILE A 71 3.08 1.61 8.36
CA ILE A 71 4.47 1.94 8.06
C ILE A 71 4.62 3.43 8.29
N HIS A 72 5.28 3.80 9.38
CA HIS A 72 5.50 5.19 9.74
C HIS A 72 6.75 5.72 9.06
N THR A 73 6.60 6.87 8.41
CA THR A 73 7.69 7.56 7.73
C THR A 73 7.86 8.96 8.32
N PRO A 74 9.07 9.53 8.29
CA PRO A 74 9.20 10.98 8.27
C PRO A 74 8.37 11.58 7.12
N PRO A 75 8.10 12.90 7.11
CA PRO A 75 7.49 13.55 5.96
C PRO A 75 8.23 13.19 4.65
N ALA A 76 7.52 12.53 3.74
CA ALA A 76 8.08 11.89 2.56
C ALA A 76 7.38 12.36 1.28
N ALA A 77 8.15 12.40 0.19
CA ALA A 77 7.68 12.69 -1.15
C ALA A 77 7.48 11.41 -1.98
N ALA A 78 8.21 10.33 -1.68
CA ALA A 78 7.95 9.01 -2.27
C ALA A 78 8.36 7.87 -1.35
N TRP A 79 7.71 6.73 -1.53
CA TRP A 79 7.98 5.47 -0.84
C TRP A 79 7.81 4.32 -1.82
N THR A 80 8.62 3.28 -1.67
CA THR A 80 8.46 2.02 -2.39
C THR A 80 8.64 0.85 -1.44
N ALA A 81 7.91 -0.24 -1.67
CA ALA A 81 8.14 -1.51 -1.00
C ALA A 81 8.12 -2.69 -1.97
N GLU A 82 8.96 -3.67 -1.69
CA GLU A 82 8.86 -5.02 -2.20
C GLU A 82 8.04 -5.86 -1.23
N THR A 83 6.91 -6.39 -1.71
CA THR A 83 6.01 -7.21 -0.89
C THR A 83 5.89 -8.63 -1.43
N GLN A 84 5.70 -9.59 -0.54
CA GLN A 84 5.47 -10.99 -0.90
C GLN A 84 4.29 -11.49 -0.10
N SER A 85 3.20 -11.83 -0.78
CA SER A 85 1.98 -12.32 -0.14
C SER A 85 1.66 -13.72 -0.63
N ASP A 86 1.14 -14.56 0.27
CA ASP A 86 0.81 -15.94 -0.05
C ASP A 86 -0.60 -16.05 -0.67
N GLY A 87 -0.71 -16.80 -1.76
CA GLY A 87 -1.99 -17.28 -2.30
C GLY A 87 -2.68 -16.30 -3.26
N ALA A 88 -4.02 -16.32 -3.28
CA ALA A 88 -4.80 -15.27 -3.91
C ALA A 88 -5.14 -14.26 -2.81
N GLN A 89 -4.96 -12.97 -3.11
CA GLN A 89 -5.10 -11.93 -2.09
C GLN A 89 -5.60 -10.63 -2.68
N ARG A 90 -6.09 -9.78 -1.79
CA ARG A 90 -6.27 -8.36 -2.01
C ARG A 90 -5.39 -7.60 -1.04
N ASN A 91 -4.54 -6.75 -1.57
CA ASN A 91 -3.74 -5.80 -0.81
C ASN A 91 -4.34 -4.40 -0.98
N PHE A 92 -4.41 -3.67 0.13
CA PHE A 92 -4.79 -2.27 0.18
C PHE A 92 -3.58 -1.49 0.69
N PHE A 93 -3.16 -0.51 -0.09
CA PHE A 93 -2.11 0.41 0.29
C PHE A 93 -2.75 1.79 0.46
N THR A 94 -2.75 2.34 1.67
CA THR A 94 -3.31 3.66 1.93
C THR A 94 -2.22 4.61 2.39
N ALA A 95 -2.03 5.69 1.66
CA ALA A 95 -1.15 6.77 2.08
C ALA A 95 -1.92 7.77 2.94
N TYR A 96 -1.27 8.23 4.02
CA TYR A 96 -1.80 9.21 4.95
C TYR A 96 -0.89 10.43 5.01
N ALA A 97 -1.51 11.60 4.94
CA ALA A 97 -0.89 12.85 5.35
C ALA A 97 -1.46 13.20 6.72
N GLU A 98 -0.59 13.15 7.74
CA GLU A 98 -0.98 13.16 9.14
C GLU A 98 -1.87 11.95 9.45
N ASP A 99 -3.17 12.18 9.70
CA ASP A 99 -4.17 11.12 9.92
C ASP A 99 -5.26 11.10 8.85
N VAL A 100 -5.08 11.88 7.78
CA VAL A 100 -6.04 11.96 6.67
C VAL A 100 -5.60 11.04 5.54
N PRO A 101 -6.42 10.05 5.13
CA PRO A 101 -6.11 9.22 3.98
C PRO A 101 -6.13 10.08 2.71
N VAL A 102 -5.02 10.12 1.98
CA VAL A 102 -4.86 10.94 0.75
C VAL A 102 -5.06 10.11 -0.51
N SER A 103 -4.73 8.82 -0.44
CA SER A 103 -4.94 7.89 -1.53
C SER A 103 -4.93 6.46 -1.03
N THR A 104 -5.76 5.62 -1.62
CA THR A 104 -5.74 4.17 -1.42
C THR A 104 -5.61 3.49 -2.77
N SER A 105 -4.71 2.53 -2.89
CA SER A 105 -4.66 1.63 -4.03
C SER A 105 -4.94 0.20 -3.65
N THR A 106 -5.67 -0.49 -4.52
CA THR A 106 -6.05 -1.90 -4.33
C THR A 106 -5.42 -2.75 -5.41
N VAL A 107 -4.74 -3.81 -4.99
CA VAL A 107 -4.22 -4.86 -5.86
C VAL A 107 -4.92 -6.16 -5.52
N SER A 108 -5.72 -6.69 -6.43
CA SER A 108 -6.34 -8.01 -6.27
C SER A 108 -5.67 -9.00 -7.19
N SER A 109 -4.95 -9.96 -6.62
CA SER A 109 -4.28 -11.04 -7.36
C SER A 109 -5.07 -12.33 -7.24
N SER A 110 -5.28 -12.97 -8.38
CA SER A 110 -5.87 -14.29 -8.50
C SER A 110 -4.88 -15.25 -9.17
N ARG A 111 -5.31 -16.46 -9.50
CA ARG A 111 -4.50 -17.39 -10.32
C ARG A 111 -4.37 -16.94 -11.78
N GLU A 112 -5.32 -16.17 -12.29
CA GLU A 112 -5.45 -15.89 -13.72
C GLU A 112 -5.08 -14.46 -14.09
N SER A 113 -5.18 -13.53 -13.13
CA SER A 113 -4.95 -12.11 -13.37
C SER A 113 -4.70 -11.35 -12.08
N THR A 114 -4.09 -10.18 -12.24
CA THR A 114 -3.95 -9.16 -11.20
C THR A 114 -4.64 -7.88 -11.63
N SER A 115 -5.61 -7.40 -10.86
CA SER A 115 -6.29 -6.12 -11.12
C SER A 115 -5.77 -5.01 -10.21
N TYR A 116 -5.66 -3.81 -10.76
CA TYR A 116 -5.16 -2.62 -10.10
C TYR A 116 -6.21 -1.51 -10.14
N SER A 117 -6.47 -0.90 -9.00
CA SER A 117 -7.30 0.31 -8.89
C SER A 117 -6.72 1.29 -7.86
N ALA A 118 -7.15 2.54 -7.95
CA ALA A 118 -6.81 3.57 -6.98
C ALA A 118 -8.01 4.47 -6.71
N THR A 119 -8.03 5.03 -5.51
CA THR A 119 -8.91 6.08 -5.04
C THR A 119 -8.04 7.23 -4.56
N PHE A 120 -8.29 8.42 -5.09
CA PHE A 120 -7.59 9.63 -4.67
C PHE A 120 -8.60 10.56 -4.00
N THR A 121 -8.31 11.01 -2.78
CA THR A 121 -9.22 11.86 -1.99
C THR A 121 -8.88 13.34 -2.10
N GLY A 122 -7.70 13.68 -2.66
CA GLY A 122 -7.17 15.03 -2.78
C GLY A 122 -8.06 16.03 -3.53
N SER A 123 -9.00 15.56 -4.36
CA SER A 123 -9.85 16.40 -5.21
C SER A 123 -11.38 16.26 -5.00
N GLY A 124 -11.85 15.57 -3.95
CA GLY A 124 -13.28 15.46 -3.57
C GLY A 124 -14.00 14.16 -3.99
N ASP A 125 -15.31 14.04 -3.81
CA ASP A 125 -16.04 12.75 -3.98
C ASP A 125 -16.20 12.27 -5.44
N ALA A 126 -15.62 12.97 -6.42
CA ALA A 126 -15.73 12.68 -7.85
C ALA A 126 -14.38 12.75 -8.59
N THR A 127 -13.30 12.31 -7.96
CA THR A 127 -11.97 12.30 -8.61
C THR A 127 -11.86 11.21 -9.67
N THR A 128 -11.11 11.53 -10.73
CA THR A 128 -10.66 10.56 -11.73
C THR A 128 -9.16 10.36 -11.63
N TYR A 129 -8.68 9.29 -12.24
CA TYR A 129 -7.28 9.01 -12.38
C TYR A 129 -6.98 8.47 -13.78
N SER A 130 -5.71 8.57 -14.14
CA SER A 130 -5.12 8.04 -15.36
C SER A 130 -4.32 6.79 -15.05
N VAL A 131 -4.33 5.84 -15.99
CA VAL A 131 -3.40 4.71 -16.02
C VAL A 131 -2.41 4.89 -17.14
N LEU A 132 -1.14 4.82 -16.80
CA LEU A 132 -0.01 4.85 -17.74
C LEU A 132 0.68 3.49 -17.71
N ALA A 133 0.73 2.82 -18.85
CA ALA A 133 1.35 1.50 -18.99
C ALA A 133 2.69 1.62 -19.70
N TYR A 134 3.76 1.15 -19.05
CA TYR A 134 5.12 1.21 -19.56
C TYR A 134 5.68 -0.18 -19.82
N TYR A 135 6.55 -0.28 -20.82
CA TYR A 135 7.36 -1.45 -21.10
C TYR A 135 8.80 -1.03 -21.33
N ASN A 136 9.75 -1.57 -20.56
CA ASN A 136 11.16 -1.18 -20.59
C ASN A 136 11.36 0.35 -20.53
N GLY A 137 10.61 1.01 -19.63
CA GLY A 137 10.64 2.46 -19.44
C GLY A 137 10.01 3.30 -20.56
N ARG A 138 9.40 2.68 -21.58
CA ARG A 138 8.69 3.38 -22.67
C ARG A 138 7.19 3.30 -22.47
N LEU A 139 6.51 4.44 -22.52
CA LEU A 139 5.05 4.50 -22.47
C LEU A 139 4.44 3.77 -23.67
N GLN A 140 3.58 2.80 -23.39
CA GLN A 140 2.87 1.99 -24.40
C GLN A 140 1.43 2.47 -24.60
N ALA A 141 0.77 2.89 -23.52
CA ALA A 141 -0.57 3.45 -23.56
C ALA A 141 -0.86 4.30 -22.31
N ALA A 142 -1.82 5.21 -22.46
CA ALA A 142 -2.37 6.03 -21.40
C ALA A 142 -3.90 6.09 -21.52
N VAL A 143 -4.63 5.87 -20.43
CA VAL A 143 -6.10 5.98 -20.38
C VAL A 143 -6.47 6.83 -19.17
N GLY A 144 -7.17 7.94 -19.41
CA GLY A 144 -7.65 8.85 -18.38
C GLY A 144 -9.15 8.79 -18.13
N GLY A 145 -9.64 9.59 -17.19
CA GLY A 145 -11.05 9.71 -16.83
C GLY A 145 -11.61 8.48 -16.09
N ILE A 146 -10.74 7.64 -15.51
CA ILE A 146 -11.16 6.46 -14.76
C ILE A 146 -11.62 6.93 -13.39
N ARG A 147 -12.83 6.55 -12.95
CA ARG A 147 -13.34 7.00 -11.65
C ARG A 147 -12.54 6.36 -10.52
N SER A 148 -12.29 7.11 -9.45
CA SER A 148 -11.73 6.55 -8.23
C SER A 148 -12.48 5.30 -7.76
N GLY A 149 -11.73 4.24 -7.49
CA GLY A 149 -12.26 2.92 -7.12
C GLY A 149 -12.52 1.97 -8.30
N ASP A 150 -12.73 2.47 -9.52
CA ASP A 150 -12.89 1.62 -10.71
C ASP A 150 -11.56 0.93 -11.06
N THR A 151 -11.63 -0.23 -11.71
CA THR A 151 -10.43 -0.96 -12.14
C THR A 151 -9.76 -0.25 -13.30
N GLY A 152 -8.51 0.17 -13.11
CA GLY A 152 -7.73 0.90 -14.10
C GLY A 152 -6.88 0.00 -14.99
N ALA A 153 -6.47 -1.17 -14.50
CA ALA A 153 -5.68 -2.10 -15.27
C ALA A 153 -5.87 -3.54 -14.79
N VAL A 154 -5.76 -4.49 -15.72
CA VAL A 154 -5.72 -5.93 -15.42
C VAL A 154 -4.53 -6.56 -16.13
N GLY A 155 -3.56 -7.05 -15.35
CA GLY A 155 -2.49 -7.91 -15.85
C GLY A 155 -3.07 -9.25 -16.31
N ILE A 156 -2.74 -9.66 -17.54
CA ILE A 156 -3.24 -10.87 -18.19
C ILE A 156 -2.12 -11.64 -18.90
N MET A 157 -2.26 -12.96 -18.91
CA MET A 157 -1.45 -13.81 -19.78
C MET A 157 -1.91 -13.65 -21.25
N VAL A 158 -0.95 -13.50 -22.16
CA VAL A 158 -1.23 -13.34 -23.60
C VAL A 158 -0.62 -14.53 -24.37
N PRO A 159 -1.44 -15.50 -24.82
CA PRO A 159 -0.96 -16.66 -25.58
C PRO A 159 -0.37 -16.29 -26.96
N ASN A 160 0.46 -17.19 -27.49
CA ASN A 160 1.11 -17.21 -28.81
C ASN A 160 0.38 -16.47 -29.98
N PRO A 161 1.09 -15.72 -30.87
CA PRO A 161 2.50 -15.31 -30.83
C PRO A 161 2.67 -14.11 -29.91
N GLY A 162 2.22 -14.28 -28.66
CA GLY A 162 2.16 -13.25 -27.64
C GLY A 162 3.49 -13.00 -26.92
N TRP A 163 3.41 -12.10 -25.96
CA TRP A 163 4.52 -11.69 -25.11
C TRP A 163 4.74 -12.73 -24.00
N THR A 164 5.98 -13.18 -23.81
CA THR A 164 6.35 -14.03 -22.68
C THR A 164 6.53 -13.20 -21.42
N PRO A 165 6.13 -13.70 -20.24
CA PRO A 165 6.47 -13.08 -18.96
C PRO A 165 7.99 -13.02 -18.77
N ASN A 166 8.44 -12.07 -17.95
CA ASN A 166 9.85 -11.95 -17.58
C ASN A 166 10.17 -12.69 -16.27
N CYS A 167 9.14 -13.04 -15.50
CA CYS A 167 9.25 -13.70 -14.21
C CYS A 167 7.96 -14.47 -13.90
N ARG A 168 8.02 -15.38 -12.94
CA ARG A 168 6.91 -16.15 -12.41
C ARG A 168 6.24 -15.42 -11.24
N PRO A 169 4.91 -15.32 -11.20
CA PRO A 169 4.19 -14.87 -10.01
C PRO A 169 4.58 -15.69 -8.77
N ARG A 170 4.75 -15.04 -7.61
CA ARG A 170 5.15 -15.73 -6.37
C ARG A 170 4.12 -16.75 -5.87
N THR A 171 2.86 -16.59 -6.27
CA THR A 171 1.73 -17.46 -5.96
C THR A 171 1.81 -18.81 -6.71
N GLN A 172 2.69 -18.91 -7.70
CA GLN A 172 2.85 -20.06 -8.57
C GLN A 172 4.15 -20.81 -8.24
N THR A 173 4.09 -22.14 -8.13
CA THR A 173 5.28 -23.01 -8.05
C THR A 173 5.99 -23.11 -9.40
N TYR A 174 7.23 -23.60 -9.41
CA TYR A 174 7.98 -23.81 -10.66
C TYR A 174 7.23 -24.72 -11.63
N ALA A 175 6.81 -25.89 -11.16
CA ALA A 175 6.09 -26.86 -11.98
C ALA A 175 4.76 -26.30 -12.53
N GLN A 176 4.03 -25.51 -11.72
CA GLN A 176 2.81 -24.85 -12.20
C GLN A 176 3.10 -23.82 -13.29
N CYS A 177 4.20 -23.07 -13.19
CA CYS A 177 4.61 -22.11 -14.22
C CYS A 177 5.06 -22.79 -15.49
N GLU A 178 5.87 -23.84 -15.38
CA GLU A 178 6.34 -24.59 -16.54
C GLU A 178 5.16 -25.23 -17.28
N SER A 179 4.21 -25.82 -16.55
CA SER A 179 2.96 -26.33 -17.13
C SER A 179 2.14 -25.23 -17.82
N ALA A 180 1.94 -24.08 -17.17
CA ALA A 180 1.21 -22.96 -17.76
C ALA A 180 1.95 -22.40 -18.98
N CYS A 181 3.27 -22.35 -18.94
CA CYS A 181 4.10 -21.82 -20.01
C CYS A 181 3.89 -22.60 -21.32
N TYR A 182 4.00 -23.93 -21.25
CA TYR A 182 3.77 -24.78 -22.41
C TYR A 182 2.30 -24.79 -22.85
N ALA A 183 1.35 -24.76 -21.89
CA ALA A 183 -0.08 -24.67 -22.20
C ALA A 183 -0.45 -23.38 -22.95
N ASN A 184 0.25 -22.27 -22.70
CA ASN A 184 0.08 -21.00 -23.40
C ASN A 184 0.84 -20.93 -24.75
N GLY A 185 1.52 -22.01 -25.14
CA GLY A 185 2.24 -22.11 -26.42
C GLY A 185 3.56 -21.35 -26.46
N TYR A 186 4.14 -21.01 -25.31
CA TYR A 186 5.47 -20.39 -25.26
C TYR A 186 6.56 -21.44 -25.54
N SER A 187 7.55 -21.05 -26.33
CA SER A 187 8.70 -21.91 -26.69
C SER A 187 9.82 -21.91 -25.65
N ASN A 188 9.80 -20.95 -24.70
CA ASN A 188 10.81 -20.80 -23.65
C ASN A 188 10.15 -20.48 -22.31
N CYS A 189 10.46 -21.28 -21.29
CA CYS A 189 9.91 -21.19 -19.94
C CYS A 189 10.94 -20.74 -18.89
N ASN A 190 12.09 -20.18 -19.31
CA ASN A 190 13.17 -19.78 -18.41
C ASN A 190 12.72 -18.74 -17.36
N TYR A 191 11.70 -17.92 -17.69
CA TYR A 191 11.11 -16.97 -16.75
C TYR A 191 10.55 -17.65 -15.49
N CYS A 192 10.23 -18.95 -15.56
CA CYS A 192 9.79 -19.73 -14.40
C CYS A 192 10.85 -19.82 -13.30
N ASN A 193 12.14 -19.61 -13.59
CA ASN A 193 13.20 -19.60 -12.58
C ASN A 193 13.29 -18.28 -11.79
N THR A 194 12.70 -17.22 -12.31
CA THR A 194 12.79 -15.88 -11.72
C THR A 194 11.47 -15.55 -11.02
N LEU A 195 11.48 -15.30 -9.71
CA LEU A 195 10.28 -14.81 -9.03
C LEU A 195 10.09 -13.32 -9.32
N CYS A 196 8.87 -12.91 -9.64
CA CYS A 196 8.59 -11.49 -9.85
C CYS A 196 8.82 -10.70 -8.55
N PRO A 197 9.57 -9.58 -8.60
CA PRO A 197 9.47 -8.58 -7.54
C PRO A 197 8.08 -7.95 -7.65
N LEU A 198 7.34 -7.92 -6.54
CA LEU A 198 6.11 -7.14 -6.46
C LEU A 198 6.46 -5.82 -5.78
N THR A 199 6.90 -4.87 -6.60
CA THR A 199 7.17 -3.52 -6.14
C THR A 199 5.89 -2.70 -6.23
N VAL A 200 5.52 -2.08 -5.12
CA VAL A 200 4.53 -1.00 -5.04
C VAL A 200 5.27 0.28 -4.68
N GLY A 201 4.81 1.40 -5.21
CA GLY A 201 5.30 2.72 -4.82
C GLY A 201 4.18 3.73 -4.72
N PHE A 202 4.38 4.70 -3.85
CA PHE A 202 3.57 5.91 -3.76
C PHE A 202 4.47 7.12 -3.94
N ALA A 203 4.03 8.09 -4.74
CA ALA A 203 4.68 9.40 -4.81
C ALA A 203 3.64 10.51 -4.63
N SER A 204 4.02 11.56 -3.90
CA SER A 204 3.18 12.72 -3.65
C SER A 204 3.23 13.70 -4.81
N ALA A 205 2.28 14.64 -4.81
CA ALA A 205 2.24 15.72 -5.79
C ALA A 205 3.48 16.62 -5.78
N GLN A 206 4.26 16.67 -4.68
CA GLN A 206 5.51 17.43 -4.64
C GLN A 206 6.55 16.90 -5.64
N LEU A 207 6.63 15.57 -5.80
CA LEU A 207 7.61 14.95 -6.70
C LEU A 207 7.05 14.79 -8.12
N SER A 208 5.75 14.52 -8.23
CA SER A 208 5.14 14.03 -9.48
C SER A 208 4.03 14.91 -10.02
N SER A 209 3.84 16.12 -9.48
CA SER A 209 2.75 17.07 -9.79
C SER A 209 1.32 16.57 -9.49
N ALA A 210 1.16 15.28 -9.19
CA ALA A 210 -0.03 14.63 -8.69
C ALA A 210 0.36 13.44 -7.81
N CYS A 211 -0.55 12.96 -6.96
CA CYS A 211 -0.33 11.69 -6.29
C CYS A 211 -0.39 10.53 -7.29
N LEU A 212 0.48 9.54 -7.12
CA LEU A 212 0.47 8.34 -7.94
C LEU A 212 0.84 7.09 -7.17
N TRP A 213 0.31 5.97 -7.64
CA TRP A 213 0.74 4.62 -7.29
C TRP A 213 1.46 3.98 -8.45
N GLN A 214 2.59 3.35 -8.19
CA GLN A 214 3.39 2.64 -9.19
C GLN A 214 3.45 1.14 -8.85
N TYR A 215 3.37 0.30 -9.87
CA TYR A 215 3.42 -1.15 -9.74
C TYR A 215 4.34 -1.79 -10.76
N THR A 216 5.08 -2.82 -10.36
CA THR A 216 5.63 -3.82 -11.28
C THR A 216 4.53 -4.82 -11.66
N VAL A 217 4.45 -5.16 -12.94
CA VAL A 217 3.49 -6.14 -13.47
C VAL A 217 4.20 -7.46 -13.76
N ALA A 218 3.64 -8.56 -13.25
CA ALA A 218 4.18 -9.90 -13.47
C ALA A 218 3.75 -10.46 -14.82
N GLU A 219 2.52 -10.16 -15.21
CA GLU A 219 1.91 -10.60 -16.46
C GLU A 219 2.49 -9.86 -17.67
N PRO A 220 2.57 -10.52 -18.84
CA PRO A 220 3.24 -9.94 -20.00
C PRO A 220 2.39 -8.91 -20.76
N GLY A 221 1.07 -8.92 -20.53
CA GLY A 221 0.13 -7.96 -21.10
C GLY A 221 -0.73 -7.32 -20.03
N VAL A 222 -1.14 -6.09 -20.28
CA VAL A 222 -2.12 -5.36 -19.47
C VAL A 222 -3.30 -5.00 -20.35
N ARG A 223 -4.50 -5.37 -19.90
CA ARG A 223 -5.77 -4.88 -20.44
C ARG A 223 -6.18 -3.62 -19.71
N LEU A 224 -6.41 -2.56 -20.48
CA LEU A 224 -6.83 -1.24 -20.01
C LEU A 224 -8.35 -1.05 -20.12
N PRO A 225 -8.95 -0.02 -19.50
CA PRO A 225 -10.41 0.15 -19.41
C PRO A 225 -11.06 0.43 -20.77
N ASN A 226 -10.30 0.97 -21.72
CA ASN A 226 -10.73 1.16 -23.11
C ASN A 226 -10.72 -0.15 -23.95
N GLY A 227 -10.39 -1.29 -23.33
CA GLY A 227 -10.30 -2.60 -23.98
C GLY A 227 -8.97 -2.89 -24.67
N GLN A 228 -8.05 -1.91 -24.76
CA GLN A 228 -6.74 -2.10 -25.35
C GLN A 228 -5.90 -3.06 -24.50
N ILE A 229 -5.17 -3.96 -25.17
CA ILE A 229 -4.16 -4.84 -24.55
C ILE A 229 -2.78 -4.38 -25.01
N VAL A 230 -1.93 -4.00 -24.07
CA VAL A 230 -0.55 -3.55 -24.33
C VAL A 230 0.45 -4.37 -23.56
N ARG A 231 1.68 -4.43 -24.05
CA ARG A 231 2.79 -5.03 -23.29
C ARG A 231 3.12 -4.07 -22.17
N ALA A 232 3.27 -4.55 -20.95
CA ALA A 232 3.72 -3.68 -19.86
C ALA A 232 4.45 -4.49 -18.79
N ASP A 233 5.47 -3.89 -18.21
CA ASP A 233 6.17 -4.36 -17.01
C ASP A 233 5.98 -3.41 -15.82
N GLN A 234 5.43 -2.22 -16.07
CA GLN A 234 5.13 -1.22 -15.07
C GLN A 234 3.79 -0.51 -15.35
N LEU A 235 3.05 -0.25 -14.27
CA LEU A 235 1.86 0.59 -14.28
C LEU A 235 2.05 1.78 -13.36
N VAL A 236 1.52 2.92 -13.77
CA VAL A 236 1.37 4.12 -12.92
C VAL A 236 -0.11 4.50 -12.94
N LEU A 237 -0.72 4.53 -11.75
CA LEU A 237 -2.06 5.04 -11.51
C LEU A 237 -1.88 6.45 -10.94
N GLN A 238 -2.20 7.48 -11.71
CA GLN A 238 -1.92 8.87 -11.37
C GLN A 238 -3.21 9.66 -11.26
N GLU A 239 -3.37 10.41 -10.17
CA GLU A 239 -4.52 11.30 -9.98
C GLU A 239 -4.65 12.33 -11.10
N GLU A 240 -5.88 12.58 -11.53
CA GLU A 240 -6.21 13.69 -12.41
C GLU A 240 -6.67 14.89 -11.58
N ILE A 241 -5.80 15.88 -11.46
CA ILE A 241 -6.12 17.11 -10.74
C ILE A 241 -6.91 18.03 -11.66
N SER A 242 -8.11 18.44 -11.23
CA SER A 242 -8.93 19.42 -11.94
C SER A 242 -9.06 20.72 -11.13
N GLY A 243 -8.75 21.84 -11.77
CA GLY A 243 -8.92 23.19 -11.20
C GLY A 243 -7.64 23.84 -10.63
N PRO A 244 -7.68 25.15 -10.33
CA PRO A 244 -6.54 25.93 -9.84
C PRO A 244 -6.27 25.74 -8.34
N SER A 245 -6.76 24.67 -7.71
CA SER A 245 -6.60 24.47 -6.26
C SER A 245 -5.16 24.07 -5.94
N ASN A 246 -4.61 24.69 -4.89
CA ASN A 246 -3.38 24.22 -4.27
C ASN A 246 -3.63 22.81 -3.76
N TYR A 247 -2.92 21.82 -4.32
CA TYR A 247 -3.01 20.44 -3.87
C TYR A 247 -2.65 20.36 -2.38
N PRO A 248 -3.55 19.90 -1.50
CA PRO A 248 -3.36 20.05 -0.06
C PRO A 248 -2.28 19.12 0.52
N TYR A 249 -1.96 18.03 -0.18
CA TYR A 249 -1.10 16.96 0.35
C TYR A 249 0.23 16.87 -0.41
N LEU A 250 1.21 17.68 0.00
CA LEU A 250 2.54 17.71 -0.62
C LEU A 250 3.47 16.60 -0.10
N ASN A 251 3.16 16.03 1.06
CA ASN A 251 3.90 14.92 1.65
C ASN A 251 2.94 13.96 2.34
N PHE A 252 3.47 12.80 2.72
CA PHE A 252 2.81 11.80 3.54
C PHE A 252 3.76 11.35 4.66
N ASN A 253 3.22 10.80 5.73
CA ASN A 253 3.97 10.36 6.91
C ASN A 253 3.62 8.92 7.34
N ARG A 254 2.71 8.27 6.62
CA ARG A 254 2.32 6.88 6.88
C ARG A 254 1.77 6.19 5.64
N ILE A 255 2.14 4.92 5.48
CA ILE A 255 1.51 3.99 4.54
C ILE A 255 0.92 2.83 5.34
N ASP A 256 -0.37 2.55 5.15
CA ASP A 256 -0.97 1.32 5.64
C ASP A 256 -0.94 0.25 4.56
N LEU A 257 -0.46 -0.93 4.91
CA LEU A 257 -0.64 -2.16 4.12
C LEU A 257 -1.62 -3.07 4.86
N GLN A 258 -2.84 -3.18 4.34
CA GLN A 258 -3.83 -4.15 4.81
C GLN A 258 -4.02 -5.24 3.76
N THR A 259 -4.27 -6.48 4.19
CA THR A 259 -4.29 -7.61 3.26
C THR A 259 -5.28 -8.70 3.64
N THR A 260 -5.80 -9.39 2.63
CA THR A 260 -6.55 -10.65 2.82
C THR A 260 -5.64 -11.88 2.78
N ALA A 261 -4.33 -11.72 2.59
CA ALA A 261 -3.37 -12.82 2.69
C ALA A 261 -3.24 -13.27 4.14
N ARG A 262 -2.95 -14.56 4.35
CA ARG A 262 -2.62 -15.05 5.70
C ARG A 262 -1.28 -14.53 6.19
N SER A 263 -0.35 -14.37 5.26
CA SER A 263 1.04 -14.03 5.50
C SER A 263 1.52 -13.14 4.37
N THR A 264 2.06 -11.98 4.76
CA THR A 264 2.72 -11.03 3.87
C THR A 264 4.07 -10.66 4.46
N VAL A 265 5.09 -10.52 3.62
CA VAL A 265 6.43 -10.10 4.03
C VAL A 265 6.82 -8.89 3.19
N ILE A 266 7.24 -7.81 3.84
CA ILE A 266 7.92 -6.68 3.20
C ILE A 266 9.41 -7.01 3.20
N THR A 267 10.03 -7.14 2.02
CA THR A 267 11.43 -7.60 1.88
C THR A 267 12.41 -6.51 1.50
N GLY A 268 11.92 -5.32 1.17
CA GLY A 268 12.74 -4.16 0.85
C GLY A 268 11.88 -2.92 0.76
N GLU A 269 12.43 -1.79 1.16
CA GLU A 269 11.79 -0.50 1.19
C GLU A 269 12.77 0.61 0.84
N SER A 270 12.23 1.72 0.35
CA SER A 270 12.98 2.93 0.09
C SER A 270 12.08 4.14 0.30
N LEU A 271 12.69 5.24 0.75
CA LEU A 271 12.01 6.49 1.03
C LEU A 271 12.76 7.65 0.37
N VAL A 272 12.00 8.53 -0.28
CA VAL A 272 12.47 9.86 -0.69
C VAL A 272 11.85 10.87 0.28
N PRO A 273 12.65 11.54 1.13
CA PRO A 273 12.15 12.57 2.04
C PRO A 273 11.45 13.72 1.28
N ALA A 274 10.48 14.35 1.92
CA ALA A 274 9.90 15.58 1.39
C ALA A 274 10.98 16.68 1.31
N GLY A 275 10.99 17.43 0.20
CA GLY A 275 11.82 18.64 0.10
C GLY A 275 11.34 19.69 1.10
N LYS A 276 12.28 20.46 1.66
CA LYS A 276 11.98 21.61 2.52
C LYS A 276 11.19 22.70 1.78
#